data_AF-A0A2V8EZ14-F1
#
_entry.id   AF-A0A2V8EZ14-F1
#
_cell.length_a   1.000
_cell.length_b   1.000
_cell.length_c   1.000
_cell.angle_alpha   90.00
_cell.angle_beta   90.00
_cell.angle_gamma   90.00
#
_symmetry.space_group_name_H-M   'P 1'
#
loop_
_entity.id
_entity.type
_entity.pdbx_description
1 polymer ?
#
loop_
_entity_poly.entity_id
_entity_poly.type
_entity_poly.pdbx_seq_one_letter_code
_entity_poly.pdbx_strand_id
1 'polypeptide(L)'
;MRYLVTARVKQGRSAALARAIDEGTLGAGSVAEGEYLRNMADARQLDDGRVQWVEVCYCATPLAEEREYWEEFFVLEKVQDAHARSRCRDATGAEPWACGGCDCSARLEARLAANGRRFTP
;
A
#
# COMPACT_ATOMS: atom_id res chain seq x y z
N MET A 1 -2.99 2.24 11.05
CA MET A 1 -3.93 1.22 10.53
C MET A 1 -3.29 0.51 9.34
N ARG A 2 -3.85 -0.60 8.84
CA ARG A 2 -3.29 -1.39 7.74
C ARG A 2 -4.35 -1.58 6.68
N TYR A 3 -4.02 -1.24 5.44
CA TYR A 3 -4.93 -1.34 4.32
C TYR A 3 -4.33 -2.18 3.21
N LEU A 4 -5.12 -3.11 2.68
CA LEU A 4 -4.83 -3.74 1.41
C LEU A 4 -5.33 -2.82 0.31
N VAL A 5 -4.41 -2.23 -0.42
CA VAL A 5 -4.72 -1.39 -1.57
C VAL A 5 -4.71 -2.26 -2.82
N THR A 6 -5.69 -2.06 -3.69
CA THR A 6 -5.74 -2.64 -5.03
C THR A 6 -5.94 -1.51 -6.02
N ALA A 7 -5.04 -1.42 -6.99
CA ALA A 7 -5.03 -0.32 -7.95
C ALA A 7 -4.56 -0.76 -9.33
N ARG A 8 -4.63 0.13 -10.30
CA ARG A 8 -4.02 -0.02 -11.63
C ARG A 8 -3.21 1.21 -11.97
N VAL A 9 -2.09 1.05 -12.66
CA VAL A 9 -1.33 2.19 -13.19
C VAL A 9 -2.21 2.91 -14.22
N LYS A 10 -2.31 4.24 -14.12
CA LYS A 10 -3.00 5.09 -15.09
C LYS A 10 -2.36 4.93 -16.47
N GLN A 11 -3.18 4.97 -17.51
CA GLN A 11 -2.68 4.90 -18.88
C GLN A 11 -1.65 6.00 -19.15
N GLY A 12 -0.50 5.63 -19.71
CA GLY A 12 0.60 6.56 -20.00
C GLY A 12 1.44 6.99 -18.80
N ARG A 13 1.19 6.47 -17.58
CA ARG A 13 1.96 6.82 -16.37
C ARG A 13 3.05 5.83 -15.99
N SER A 14 3.09 4.64 -16.57
CA SER A 14 4.11 3.60 -16.30
C SER A 14 5.55 4.13 -16.29
N ALA A 15 5.99 4.76 -17.38
CA ALA A 15 7.37 5.27 -17.47
C ALA A 15 7.67 6.38 -16.45
N ALA A 16 6.68 7.23 -16.15
CA ALA A 16 6.83 8.29 -15.15
C ALA A 16 6.92 7.71 -13.73
N LEU A 17 6.11 6.68 -13.43
CA LEU A 17 6.14 5.97 -12.16
C LEU A 17 7.46 5.22 -11.96
N ALA A 18 7.94 4.52 -12.99
CA ALA A 18 9.23 3.84 -12.96
C ALA A 18 10.36 4.83 -12.63
N ARG A 19 10.41 5.97 -13.33
CA ARG A 19 11.40 7.02 -13.06
C ARG A 19 11.29 7.56 -11.62
N ALA A 20 10.08 7.82 -11.13
CA ALA A 20 9.89 8.31 -9.77
C ALA A 20 10.37 7.31 -8.70
N ILE A 21 10.21 6.01 -8.96
CA ILE A 21 10.73 4.95 -8.08
C ILE A 21 12.25 4.89 -8.17
N ASP A 22 12.82 4.90 -9.38
CA ASP A 22 14.26 4.79 -9.61
C ASP A 22 15.04 5.98 -9.04
N GLU A 23 14.48 7.19 -9.17
CA GLU A 23 15.05 8.43 -8.64
C GLU A 23 14.77 8.61 -7.13
N GLY A 24 13.95 7.74 -6.53
CA GLY A 24 13.55 7.84 -5.13
C GLY A 24 12.69 9.08 -4.82
N THR A 25 11.99 9.62 -5.83
CA THR A 25 11.19 10.84 -5.74
C THR A 25 9.69 10.57 -5.58
N LEU A 26 9.27 9.31 -5.64
CA LEU A 26 7.88 8.93 -5.39
C LEU A 26 7.45 9.32 -3.97
N GLY A 27 6.41 10.16 -3.86
CA GLY A 27 5.93 10.68 -2.58
C GLY A 27 6.79 11.81 -1.99
N ALA A 28 7.71 12.40 -2.75
CA ALA A 28 8.54 13.51 -2.29
C ALA A 28 7.68 14.69 -1.82
N GLY A 29 7.96 15.18 -0.60
CA GLY A 29 7.19 16.25 0.04
C GLY A 29 5.99 15.79 0.87
N SER A 30 5.66 14.50 0.86
CA SER A 30 4.69 13.90 1.78
C SER A 30 5.30 13.64 3.15
N VAL A 31 4.48 13.49 4.20
CA VAL A 31 4.96 13.04 5.53
C VAL A 31 5.33 11.55 5.52
N ALA A 32 4.80 10.77 4.59
CA ALA A 32 4.99 9.33 4.47
C ALA A 32 6.17 8.91 3.57
N GLU A 33 6.99 9.86 3.09
CA GLU A 33 8.16 9.71 2.19
C GLU A 33 8.59 8.27 1.82
N GLY A 34 9.51 7.67 2.57
CA GLY A 34 10.10 6.36 2.24
C GLY A 34 9.09 5.20 2.22
N GLU A 35 7.89 5.38 2.78
CA GLU A 35 6.83 4.39 2.77
C GLU A 35 6.34 4.11 1.35
N TYR A 36 6.34 5.10 0.45
CA TYR A 36 5.95 4.90 -0.95
C TYR A 36 6.88 3.93 -1.67
N LEU A 37 8.19 4.14 -1.55
CA LEU A 37 9.20 3.28 -2.18
C LEU A 37 9.17 1.87 -1.57
N ARG A 38 9.01 1.78 -0.25
CA ARG A 38 8.84 0.52 0.46
C ARG A 38 7.61 -0.24 -0.02
N ASN A 39 6.47 0.44 -0.17
CA ASN A 39 5.23 -0.14 -0.65
C ASN A 39 5.35 -0.63 -2.09
N MET A 40 6.05 0.10 -2.96
CA MET A 40 6.33 -0.35 -4.34
C MET A 40 7.30 -1.53 -4.40
N ALA A 41 8.29 -1.61 -3.50
CA ALA A 41 9.17 -2.77 -3.41
C ALA A 41 8.42 -4.06 -3.01
N ASP A 42 7.45 -3.93 -2.11
CA ASP A 42 6.61 -5.03 -1.61
C ASP A 42 5.35 -5.26 -2.46
N ALA A 43 5.03 -4.36 -3.39
CA ALA A 43 3.88 -4.47 -4.26
C ALA A 43 3.93 -5.71 -5.16
N ARG A 44 2.76 -6.27 -5.44
CA ARG A 44 2.59 -7.43 -6.32
C ARG A 44 1.61 -7.15 -7.42
N GLN A 45 2.00 -7.47 -8.65
CA GLN A 45 1.15 -7.42 -9.82
C GLN A 45 0.44 -8.75 -10.02
N LEU A 46 -0.88 -8.67 -10.23
CA LEU A 46 -1.74 -9.79 -10.59
C LEU A 46 -1.82 -9.94 -12.10
N ASP A 47 -2.23 -11.12 -12.58
CA ASP A 47 -2.29 -11.43 -14.01
C ASP A 47 -3.32 -10.59 -14.78
N ASP A 48 -4.32 -10.03 -14.09
CA ASP A 48 -5.29 -9.12 -14.67
C ASP A 48 -4.81 -7.67 -14.74
N GLY A 49 -3.55 -7.39 -14.37
CA GLY A 49 -2.92 -6.07 -14.42
C GLY A 49 -3.17 -5.20 -13.19
N ARG A 50 -3.90 -5.67 -12.17
CA ARG A 50 -3.99 -4.98 -10.88
C ARG A 50 -2.68 -5.08 -10.12
N VAL A 51 -2.42 -4.09 -9.29
CA VAL A 51 -1.29 -4.01 -8.37
C VAL A 51 -1.85 -3.96 -6.95
N GLN A 52 -1.26 -4.74 -6.06
CA GLN A 52 -1.64 -4.80 -4.65
C GLN A 52 -0.45 -4.52 -3.76
N TRP A 53 -0.65 -3.71 -2.72
CA TRP A 53 0.32 -3.46 -1.67
C TRP A 53 -0.38 -3.26 -0.32
N VAL A 54 0.42 -3.28 0.75
CA VAL A 54 -0.06 -3.00 2.10
C VAL A 54 0.38 -1.60 2.49
N GLU A 55 -0.58 -0.76 2.84
CA GLU A 55 -0.35 0.60 3.34
C GLU A 55 -0.50 0.66 4.86
N VAL A 56 0.40 1.36 5.56
CA VAL A 56 0.30 1.59 7.01
C VAL A 56 -0.06 3.04 7.32
N CYS A 57 -1.31 3.39 7.11
CA CYS A 57 -1.82 4.76 7.33
C CYS A 57 -2.54 4.88 8.68
N TYR A 58 -2.34 5.97 9.45
CA TYR A 58 -3.04 6.23 10.73
C TYR A 58 -4.09 7.35 10.65
N CYS A 59 -4.42 7.82 9.46
CA CYS A 59 -5.43 8.86 9.25
C CYS A 59 -6.83 8.41 9.69
N ALA A 60 -7.69 9.37 10.04
CA ALA A 60 -9.10 9.12 10.36
C ALA A 60 -9.88 8.58 9.14
N THR A 61 -9.57 9.11 7.96
CA THR A 61 -10.04 8.56 6.68
C THR A 61 -8.90 7.77 6.03
N PRO A 62 -9.13 6.52 5.57
CA PRO A 62 -8.07 5.70 4.98
C PRO A 62 -7.35 6.40 3.82
N LEU A 63 -6.02 6.47 3.94
CA LEU A 63 -5.10 7.06 2.96
C LEU A 63 -5.34 8.56 2.73
N ALA A 64 -5.93 9.30 3.69
CA ALA A 64 -6.30 10.71 3.44
C ALA A 64 -5.11 11.57 3.01
N GLU A 65 -3.94 11.30 3.57
CA GLU A 65 -2.70 12.03 3.28
C GLU A 65 -1.99 11.44 2.06
N GLU A 66 -1.99 10.12 1.92
CA GLU A 66 -1.19 9.44 0.92
C GLU A 66 -1.87 9.36 -0.46
N ARG A 67 -3.20 9.49 -0.48
CA ARG A 67 -4.05 9.27 -1.65
C ARG A 67 -3.68 10.17 -2.83
N GLU A 68 -3.40 11.46 -2.60
CA GLU A 68 -3.11 12.38 -3.71
C GLU A 68 -1.85 11.98 -4.48
N TYR A 69 -0.82 11.53 -3.77
CA TYR A 69 0.42 11.03 -4.35
C TYR A 69 0.21 9.70 -5.08
N TRP A 70 -0.57 8.78 -4.50
CA TRP A 70 -0.90 7.52 -5.17
C TRP A 70 -1.73 7.75 -6.44
N GLU A 71 -2.72 8.63 -6.36
CA GLU A 71 -3.61 8.94 -7.47
C GLU A 71 -2.89 9.72 -8.59
N GLU A 72 -1.68 10.25 -8.40
CA GLU A 72 -0.88 10.76 -9.53
C GLU A 72 -0.61 9.67 -10.57
N PHE A 73 -0.29 8.45 -10.12
CA PHE A 73 0.13 7.34 -10.97
C PHE A 73 -0.89 6.22 -11.08
N PHE A 74 -1.77 6.06 -10.10
CA PHE A 74 -2.70 4.94 -9.99
C PHE A 74 -4.16 5.35 -10.04
N VAL A 75 -5.01 4.44 -10.51
CA VAL A 75 -6.44 4.40 -10.21
C VAL A 75 -6.63 3.45 -9.05
N LEU A 76 -7.03 3.98 -7.88
CA LEU A 76 -7.30 3.16 -6.70
C LEU A 76 -8.68 2.49 -6.85
N GLU A 77 -8.69 1.17 -7.05
CA GLU A 77 -9.92 0.40 -7.22
C GLU A 77 -10.53 -0.03 -5.87
N LYS A 78 -9.67 -0.34 -4.89
CA LYS A 78 -10.11 -0.77 -3.56
C LYS A 78 -9.09 -0.40 -2.49
N VAL A 79 -9.58 0.15 -1.39
CA VAL A 79 -8.82 0.33 -0.14
C VAL A 79 -9.58 -0.42 0.94
N GLN A 80 -9.02 -1.53 1.42
CA GLN A 80 -9.70 -2.42 2.37
C GLN A 80 -8.93 -2.47 3.69
N ASP A 81 -9.61 -2.27 4.82
CA ASP A 81 -9.04 -2.53 6.14
C ASP A 81 -8.58 -4.00 6.21
N ALA A 82 -7.28 -4.19 6.37
CA ALA A 82 -6.64 -5.50 6.33
C ALA A 82 -6.47 -6.10 7.72
N HIS A 83 -6.96 -5.45 8.78
CA HIS A 83 -6.94 -6.02 10.11
C HIS A 83 -7.90 -7.19 10.22
N ALA A 84 -7.34 -8.38 10.40
CA ALA A 84 -8.07 -9.47 11.02
C ALA A 84 -8.18 -9.18 12.53
N ARG A 85 -9.20 -8.41 12.95
CA ARG A 85 -9.39 -7.97 14.36
C ARG A 85 -9.35 -9.13 15.36
N SER A 86 -9.91 -10.29 15.00
CA SER A 86 -9.84 -11.52 15.81
C SER A 86 -8.43 -12.11 15.98
N ARG A 87 -7.44 -11.60 15.26
CA ARG A 87 -6.04 -12.08 15.21
C ARG A 87 -5.02 -10.94 15.37
N CYS A 88 -5.46 -9.70 15.58
CA CYS A 88 -4.62 -8.54 15.90
C CYS A 88 -4.84 -8.17 17.38
N ARG A 89 -3.89 -7.44 17.97
CA ARG A 89 -3.94 -7.00 19.37
C ARG A 89 -5.10 -6.05 19.69
N ASP A 90 -5.66 -5.38 18.68
CA ASP A 90 -6.90 -4.61 18.81
C ASP A 90 -8.12 -5.47 18.44
N ALA A 91 -8.56 -6.30 19.38
CA ALA A 91 -9.67 -7.23 19.16
C ALA A 91 -11.03 -6.52 19.05
N THR A 92 -11.18 -5.35 19.67
CA THR A 92 -12.44 -4.60 19.78
C THR A 92 -12.51 -3.41 18.83
N GLY A 93 -11.39 -2.94 18.27
CA GLY A 93 -11.33 -1.72 17.46
C GLY A 93 -11.14 -0.44 18.28
N ALA A 94 -10.94 -0.57 19.60
CA ALA A 94 -10.86 0.57 20.52
C ALA A 94 -9.45 1.17 20.59
N GLU A 95 -8.42 0.39 20.26
CA GLU A 95 -7.02 0.82 20.29
C GLU A 95 -6.31 0.52 18.95
N PRO A 96 -6.56 1.32 17.90
CA PRO A 96 -5.97 1.10 16.57
C PRO A 96 -4.44 1.02 16.56
N TRP A 97 -3.79 1.70 17.51
CA TRP A 97 -2.33 1.69 17.73
C TRP A 97 -1.81 0.38 18.32
N ALA A 98 -2.65 -0.44 18.95
CA ALA A 98 -2.23 -1.71 19.56
C ALA A 98 -1.69 -2.70 18.51
N CYS A 99 -2.07 -2.52 17.24
CA CYS A 99 -1.51 -3.28 16.12
C CYS A 99 -0.14 -2.77 15.64
N GLY A 100 0.41 -1.68 16.21
CA GLY A 100 1.70 -1.10 15.80
C GLY A 100 2.86 -2.11 15.85
N GLY A 101 2.86 -2.99 16.85
CA GLY A 101 3.84 -4.07 17.00
C GLY A 101 3.42 -5.44 16.42
N CYS A 102 2.36 -5.52 15.62
CA CYS A 102 1.93 -6.78 14.99
C CYS A 102 2.76 -7.12 13.74
N ASP A 103 2.96 -8.42 13.48
CA ASP A 103 3.49 -8.95 12.21
C ASP A 103 2.45 -8.97 11.06
N CYS A 104 1.31 -8.33 11.28
CA CYS A 104 0.15 -8.35 10.39
C CYS A 104 0.48 -7.90 8.96
N SER A 105 1.32 -6.85 8.78
CA SER A 105 1.80 -6.41 7.46
C SER A 105 2.64 -7.49 6.78
N ALA A 106 3.66 -8.00 7.49
CA ALA A 106 4.58 -9.00 6.96
C ALA A 106 3.85 -10.28 6.52
N ARG A 107 2.86 -10.73 7.29
CA ARG A 107 2.03 -11.90 6.92
C ARG A 107 1.19 -11.63 5.68
N LEU A 108 0.63 -10.44 5.55
CA LEU A 108 -0.16 -10.06 4.38
C LEU A 108 0.73 -9.93 3.13
N GLU A 109 1.89 -9.31 3.25
CA GLU A 109 2.88 -9.19 2.17
C GLU A 109 3.42 -10.54 1.73
N ALA A 110 3.72 -11.45 2.66
CA ALA A 110 4.08 -12.83 2.33
C ALA A 110 2.98 -13.54 1.54
N ARG A 111 1.71 -13.31 1.91
CA ARG A 111 0.57 -13.84 1.14
C ARG A 111 0.46 -13.19 -0.25
N LEU A 112 0.68 -11.89 -0.37
CA LEU A 112 0.69 -11.23 -1.69
C LEU A 112 1.82 -11.80 -2.56
N ALA A 113 3.01 -11.98 -1.99
CA ALA A 113 4.17 -12.53 -2.70
C ALA A 113 3.97 -13.96 -3.20
N ALA A 114 3.12 -14.75 -2.53
CA ALA A 114 2.75 -16.09 -2.99
C ALA A 114 1.74 -16.08 -4.15
N ASN A 115 1.01 -14.98 -4.38
CA ASN A 115 -0.12 -14.90 -5.32
C ASN A 115 0.08 -13.92 -6.47
N GLY A 116 1.19 -13.19 -6.51
CA GLY A 116 1.48 -12.21 -7.54
C GLY A 116 2.97 -12.08 -7.80
N ARG A 117 3.33 -11.52 -8.95
CA ARG A 117 4.71 -11.24 -9.32
C ARG A 117 5.15 -9.92 -8.71
N ARG A 118 6.44 -9.72 -8.51
CA ARG A 118 6.96 -8.41 -8.10
C ARG A 118 6.48 -7.35 -9.09
N PHE A 119 5.97 -6.23 -8.57
CA PHE A 119 5.54 -5.13 -9.42
C PHE A 119 6.75 -4.43 -10.04
N THR A 120 6.68 -4.22 -11.35
CA THR A 120 7.62 -3.43 -12.15
C THR A 120 6.78 -2.53 -13.07
N PRO A 121 6.71 -1.22 -12.82
CA PRO A 121 5.83 -0.29 -13.53
C PRO A 121 6.05 -0.18 -15.04
#